data_AF-A0A4Q5QQ89-F1
#
_entry.id   AF-A0A4Q5QQ89-F1
#
_cell.length_a   1.000
_cell.length_b   1.000
_cell.length_c   1.000
_cell.angle_alpha   90.00
_cell.angle_beta   90.00
_cell.angle_gamma   90.00
#
_symmetry.space_group_name_H-M   'P 1'
#
loop_
_entity.id
_entity.type
_entity.pdbx_description
1 polymer ?
#
loop_
_entity_poly.entity_id
_entity_poly.type
_entity_poly.pdbx_seq_one_letter_code
_entity_poly.pdbx_strand_id
1 'polypeptide(L)' 'MVGAEVTELIQGYVVARQLETTEAELMETVFAHPTLSEMMHESVLAAYGRAIHY' A
#
# COMPACT_ATOMS: atom_id res chain seq x y z
N MET A 1 2.59 -6.59 -8.42
CA MET A 1 2.24 -5.28 -9.02
C MET A 1 2.78 -5.24 -10.44
N VAL A 2 2.06 -4.60 -11.37
CA VAL A 2 2.49 -4.38 -12.75
C VAL A 2 2.09 -2.94 -13.12
N GLY A 3 3.03 -2.12 -13.59
CA GLY A 3 2.80 -0.69 -13.82
C GLY A 3 4.09 0.13 -13.79
N ALA A 4 3.94 1.46 -13.84
CA ALA A 4 5.06 2.38 -13.65
C ALA A 4 5.57 2.35 -12.21
N GLU A 5 6.88 2.50 -12.03
CA GLU A 5 7.53 2.67 -10.72
C GLU A 5 7.22 1.55 -9.69
N VAL A 6 6.87 0.36 -10.14
CA VAL A 6 6.51 -0.76 -9.24
C VAL A 6 7.68 -1.22 -8.38
N THR A 7 8.91 -0.97 -8.82
CA THR A 7 10.15 -1.23 -8.06
C THR A 7 10.28 -0.32 -6.84
N GLU A 8 9.82 0.91 -6.97
CA GLU A 8 9.78 1.91 -5.91
C GLU A 8 8.63 1.60 -4.94
N LEU A 9 7.47 1.16 -5.45
CA LEU A 9 6.33 0.77 -4.62
C LEU A 9 6.58 -0.52 -3.83
N ILE A 10 7.19 -1.55 -4.44
CA ILE A 10 7.38 -2.85 -3.76
C ILE A 10 8.33 -2.73 -2.56
N GLN A 11 9.23 -1.75 -2.59
CA GLN A 11 10.14 -1.48 -1.48
C GLN A 11 9.40 -1.19 -0.17
N GLY A 12 8.26 -0.48 -0.21
CA GLY A 12 7.47 -0.23 1.00
C GLY A 12 6.90 -1.51 1.62
N TYR A 13 6.45 -2.47 0.80
CA TYR A 13 6.02 -3.78 1.31
C TYR A 13 7.16 -4.64 1.83
N VAL A 14 8.35 -4.53 1.24
CA VAL A 14 9.54 -5.23 1.74
C VAL A 14 9.91 -4.71 3.13
N VAL A 15 9.88 -3.40 3.36
CA VAL A 15 10.11 -2.80 4.68
C VAL A 15 9.04 -3.24 5.67
N ALA A 16 7.76 -3.16 5.30
CA ALA A 16 6.65 -3.60 6.14
C ALA A 16 6.79 -5.08 6.54
N ARG A 17 7.12 -5.96 5.59
CA ARG A 17 7.39 -7.39 5.85
C ARG A 17 8.56 -7.59 6.80
N GLN A 18 9.63 -6.82 6.65
CA GLN A 18 10.82 -6.94 7.49
C GLN A 18 10.58 -6.48 8.93
N LEU A 19 9.66 -5.53 9.12
CA LEU A 19 9.19 -5.05 10.42
C LEU A 19 8.03 -5.87 10.99
N GLU A 20 7.60 -6.92 10.29
CA GLU A 20 6.45 -7.75 10.67
C GLU A 20 5.15 -6.93 10.85
N THR A 21 5.02 -5.87 10.06
CA THR A 21 3.85 -4.98 10.06
C THR A 21 2.57 -5.72 9.64
N THR A 22 1.47 -5.36 10.28
CA THR A 22 0.13 -5.88 10.03
C THR A 22 -0.60 -5.10 8.94
N GLU A 23 -1.65 -5.69 8.37
CA GLU A 23 -2.57 -5.00 7.47
C GLU A 23 -3.19 -3.76 8.10
N ALA A 24 -3.49 -3.81 9.40
CA ALA A 24 -4.14 -2.71 10.12
C ALA A 24 -3.22 -1.50 10.18
N GLU A 25 -1.92 -1.72 10.44
CA GLU A 25 -0.92 -0.66 10.41
C GLU A 25 -0.75 -0.07 9.01
N LEU A 26 -0.80 -0.90 7.95
CA LEU A 26 -0.76 -0.41 6.57
C LEU A 26 -2.02 0.37 6.17
N MET A 27 -3.19 0.00 6.69
CA MET A 27 -4.46 0.73 6.50
C MET A 27 -4.47 2.07 7.23
N GLU A 28 -3.82 2.19 8.39
CA GLU A 28 -3.78 3.44 9.16
C GLU A 28 -2.56 4.32 8.80
N THR A 29 -1.63 3.80 7.98
CA THR A 29 -0.49 4.57 7.49
C THR A 29 -0.93 5.64 6.49
N VAL A 30 -0.43 6.86 6.67
CA VAL A 30 -0.73 8.00 5.79
C VAL A 30 0.15 7.96 4.55
N PHE A 31 -0.46 7.80 3.39
CA PHE A 31 0.17 7.95 2.09
C PHE A 31 -0.05 9.36 1.56
N ALA A 32 0.96 9.95 0.93
CA ALA A 32 0.87 11.30 0.39
C ALA A 32 -0.10 11.33 -0.81
N HIS A 33 -0.89 12.39 -0.90
CA HIS A 33 -1.79 12.63 -2.03
C HIS A 33 -1.31 13.84 -2.87
N PRO A 34 -1.30 13.79 -4.22
CA PRO A 34 -1.56 12.64 -5.09
C PRO A 34 -0.28 11.85 -5.43
N THR A 35 -0.20 10.56 -5.13
CA THR A 35 0.98 9.72 -5.44
C THR A 35 0.64 8.28 -5.82
N LEU A 36 1.55 7.60 -6.52
CA LEU A 36 1.38 6.18 -6.87
C LEU A 36 1.33 5.26 -5.64
N SER A 37 1.87 5.69 -4.50
CA SER A 37 1.86 4.89 -3.27
C SER A 37 0.47 4.80 -2.63
N GLU A 38 -0.47 5.66 -3.02
CA GLU A 38 -1.90 5.49 -2.69
C GLU A 38 -2.46 4.16 -3.22
N MET A 39 -1.96 3.65 -4.35
CA MET A 39 -2.36 2.34 -4.86
C MET A 39 -1.96 1.20 -3.90
N MET A 40 -0.87 1.36 -3.13
CA MET A 40 -0.50 0.40 -2.10
C MET A 40 -1.54 0.37 -0.98
N HIS A 41 -1.93 1.56 -0.50
CA HIS A 41 -2.96 1.72 0.51
C HIS A 41 -4.30 1.11 0.06
N GLU A 42 -4.77 1.50 -1.13
CA GLU A 42 -6.02 0.98 -1.70
C GLU A 42 -5.96 -0.53 -1.93
N SER A 43 -4.81 -1.10 -2.30
CA SER A 43 -4.70 -2.55 -2.47
C SER A 43 -4.86 -3.32 -1.15
N VAL A 44 -4.39 -2.76 -0.03
CA VAL A 44 -4.60 -3.34 1.31
C VAL A 44 -6.07 -3.22 1.70
N LEU A 45 -6.68 -2.06 1.50
CA LEU A 45 -8.11 -1.87 1.75
C LEU A 45 -8.97 -2.79 0.88
N ALA A 46 -8.62 -2.97 -0.40
CA ALA A 46 -9.32 -3.83 -1.35
C ALA A 46 -9.29 -5.31 -0.92
N ALA A 47 -8.16 -5.79 -0.38
CA ALA A 47 -8.04 -7.15 0.14
C ALA A 47 -9.06 -7.46 1.25
N TYR A 48 -9.57 -6.44 1.93
CA TYR A 48 -10.57 -6.52 2.99
C TYR A 48 -11.94 -5.96 2.59
N GLY A 49 -12.16 -5.64 1.31
CA GLY A 49 -13.43 -5.07 0.82
C GLY A 49 -13.73 -3.66 1.33
N ARG A 50 -12.69 -2.90 1.69
CA ARG A 50 -12.77 -1.55 2.28
C ARG A 50 -12.20 -0.45 1.38
N ALA A 51 -11.90 -0.76 0.10
CA ALA A 51 -11.34 0.21 -0.84
C ALA A 51 -12.25 1.43 -0.98
N ILE A 52 -11.64 2.61 -1.06
CA ILE A 52 -12.35 3.88 -1.15
C ILE A 52 -12.42 4.32 -2.62
N HIS A 53 -11.35 4.07 -3.37
CA HIS A 53 -11.23 4.42 -4.78
C HIS A 53 -11.01 3.14 -5.60
N TYR A 54 -11.87 2.92 -6.60
CA TYR A 54 -11.88 1.74 -7.48
C TYR A 54 -11.74 2.12 -8.96
#